data_AF-A0A0U1LYE4-F1
#
_entry.id   AF-A0A0U1LYE4-F1
#
_cell.length_a   1.000
_cell.length_b   1.000
_cell.length_c   1.000
_cell.angle_alpha   90.00
_cell.angle_beta   90.00
_cell.angle_gamma   90.00
#
_symmetry.space_group_name_H-M   'P 1'
#
loop_
_entity.id
_entity.type
_entity.pdbx_description
1 polymer ?
#
loop_
_entity_poly.entity_id
_entity_poly.type
_entity_poly.pdbx_seq_one_letter_code
_entity_poly.pdbx_strand_id
1 'polypeptide(L)'
;MQPGADVSTLEMPGAQSYADTVKVNPSEWFPVYQSCVQHFVDVAQHAPKTQSLAALINIRLPCQQDTAPIFQYTESTSSNNSNSELRLGSVSLIAYIRRLVVTATDTPAVMQELFGENWFAGVGPLHSQERVNYLFAAKSGGWLKTKTHYDVAPYETVPFLRPLRDPQEEELRAADARWSQWLAMEDWMVGPRSPFEEAD
;
A
#
# COMPACT_ATOMS: atom_id res chain seq x y z
N MET A 1 5.59 -52.48 -13.03
CA MET A 1 4.70 -51.34 -12.71
C MET A 1 5.44 -50.47 -11.71
N GLN A 2 6.01 -49.34 -12.15
CA GLN A 2 6.58 -48.31 -11.28
C GLN A 2 5.44 -47.45 -10.71
N PRO A 3 5.46 -47.09 -9.42
CA PRO A 3 4.65 -45.99 -8.92
C PRO A 3 5.36 -44.65 -9.18
N GLY A 4 4.52 -43.63 -9.34
CA GLY A 4 4.80 -42.34 -9.97
C GLY A 4 5.80 -41.45 -9.22
N ALA A 5 6.37 -40.54 -10.01
CA ALA A 5 7.23 -39.46 -9.58
C ALA A 5 6.53 -38.52 -8.58
N ASP A 6 7.27 -38.16 -7.53
CA ASP A 6 6.93 -37.10 -6.60
C ASP A 6 6.77 -35.76 -7.34
N VAL A 7 5.59 -35.16 -7.23
CA VAL A 7 5.37 -33.75 -7.51
C VAL A 7 5.83 -32.99 -6.27
N SER A 8 7.01 -32.37 -6.36
CA SER A 8 7.46 -31.39 -5.38
C SER A 8 6.47 -30.22 -5.33
N THR A 9 5.62 -30.20 -4.31
CA THR A 9 4.87 -29.02 -3.89
C THR A 9 5.89 -27.95 -3.52
N LEU A 10 6.06 -26.95 -4.39
CA LEU A 10 6.75 -25.71 -4.05
C LEU A 10 5.96 -25.04 -2.92
N GLU A 11 6.42 -25.24 -1.68
CA GLU A 11 5.95 -24.48 -0.53
C GLU A 11 6.26 -23.01 -0.78
N MET A 12 5.20 -22.25 -1.07
CA MET A 12 5.25 -20.79 -0.99
C MET A 12 5.47 -20.41 0.49
N PRO A 13 6.42 -19.54 0.83
CA PRO A 13 6.59 -19.03 2.19
C PRO A 13 5.47 -18.04 2.49
N GLY A 14 4.24 -18.55 2.63
CA GLY A 14 3.00 -17.78 2.79
C GLY A 14 2.32 -18.12 4.11
N ALA A 15 3.02 -17.94 5.22
CA ALA A 15 2.43 -18.08 6.56
C ALA A 15 3.16 -17.25 7.62
N GLN A 16 3.68 -16.06 7.26
CA GLN A 16 4.09 -15.12 8.30
C GLN A 16 2.87 -14.35 8.80
N SER A 17 2.60 -14.52 10.10
CA SER A 17 1.59 -13.88 10.93
C SER A 17 1.25 -12.44 10.48
N TYR A 18 0.11 -12.27 9.81
CA TYR A 18 -0.47 -10.96 9.48
C TYR A 18 -0.79 -10.12 10.75
N ALA A 19 -0.76 -10.74 11.93
CA ALA A 19 -1.02 -10.12 13.22
C ALA A 19 0.23 -9.53 13.91
N ASP A 20 1.44 -9.78 13.41
CA ASP A 20 2.70 -9.36 14.04
C ASP A 20 3.40 -8.18 13.34
N THR A 21 2.64 -7.17 12.89
CA THR A 21 3.26 -5.86 12.55
C THR A 21 3.95 -5.22 13.77
N VAL A 22 3.71 -5.75 14.97
CA VAL A 22 4.23 -5.30 16.26
C VAL A 22 5.69 -5.71 16.51
N LYS A 23 6.31 -6.58 15.68
CA LYS A 23 7.69 -7.06 15.89
C LYS A 23 8.63 -6.85 14.71
N VAL A 24 8.43 -5.79 13.93
CA VAL A 24 9.42 -5.41 12.90
C VAL A 24 10.55 -4.63 13.57
N ASN A 25 11.78 -5.15 13.55
CA ASN A 25 12.96 -4.41 13.99
C ASN A 25 13.30 -3.33 12.93
N PRO A 26 13.16 -2.02 13.23
CA PRO A 26 13.31 -0.98 12.21
C PRO A 26 14.70 -0.94 11.56
N SER A 27 15.76 -1.26 12.29
CA SER A 27 17.14 -1.22 11.76
C SER A 27 17.43 -2.37 10.79
N GLU A 28 16.81 -3.53 10.97
CA GLU A 28 16.93 -4.68 10.08
C GLU A 28 16.02 -4.55 8.86
N TRP A 29 14.82 -3.99 9.06
CA TRP A 29 13.80 -3.82 8.03
C TRP A 29 14.12 -2.71 7.03
N PHE A 30 14.60 -1.57 7.51
CA PHE A 30 14.74 -0.37 6.69
C PHE A 30 15.67 -0.55 5.47
N PRO A 31 16.83 -1.24 5.55
CA PRO A 31 17.65 -1.52 4.37
C PRO A 31 16.92 -2.34 3.29
N VAL A 32 16.07 -3.30 3.70
CA VAL A 32 15.26 -4.10 2.76
C VAL A 32 14.17 -3.24 2.14
N TYR A 33 13.51 -2.39 2.93
CA TYR A 33 12.56 -1.41 2.42
C TYR A 33 13.21 -0.45 1.41
N GLN A 34 14.43 0.04 1.68
CA GLN A 34 15.18 0.90 0.75
C GLN A 34 15.48 0.19 -0.58
N SER A 35 15.81 -1.11 -0.55
CA SER A 35 15.94 -1.92 -1.76
C SER A 35 14.64 -1.95 -2.58
N CYS A 36 13.48 -2.05 -1.93
CA CYS A 36 12.18 -1.98 -2.62
C CYS A 36 11.93 -0.60 -3.24
N VAL A 37 12.28 0.48 -2.52
CA VAL A 37 12.18 1.85 -3.06
C VAL A 37 13.07 1.99 -4.30
N GLN A 38 14.31 1.53 -4.20
CA GLN A 38 15.26 1.60 -5.30
C GLN A 38 14.78 0.79 -6.50
N HIS A 39 14.33 -0.45 -6.31
CA HIS A 39 13.79 -1.26 -7.40
C HIS A 39 12.58 -0.58 -8.07
N PHE A 40 11.67 -0.01 -7.27
CA PHE A 40 10.49 0.66 -7.80
C PHE A 40 10.85 1.87 -8.68
N VAL A 41 11.81 2.68 -8.22
CA VAL A 41 12.27 3.89 -8.91
C VAL A 41 13.19 3.56 -10.09
N ASP A 42 14.18 2.70 -9.94
CA ASP A 42 15.17 2.50 -10.99
C ASP A 42 14.69 1.53 -12.08
N VAL A 43 13.76 0.63 -11.74
CA VAL A 43 13.35 -0.49 -12.61
C VAL A 43 11.85 -0.47 -12.88
N ALA A 44 11.02 -0.65 -11.84
CA ALA A 44 9.63 -1.01 -12.03
C ALA A 44 8.80 0.09 -12.71
N GLN A 45 8.99 1.36 -12.35
CA GLN A 45 8.24 2.49 -12.93
C GLN A 45 8.46 2.66 -14.45
N HIS A 46 9.52 2.09 -15.00
CA HIS A 46 9.82 2.16 -16.43
C HIS A 46 9.24 0.96 -17.21
N ALA A 47 8.74 -0.06 -16.53
CA ALA A 47 8.14 -1.23 -17.18
C ALA A 47 6.77 -0.88 -17.79
N PRO A 48 6.47 -1.32 -19.03
CA PRO A 48 5.18 -1.04 -19.69
C PRO A 48 3.97 -1.54 -18.88
N LYS A 49 4.10 -2.69 -18.22
CA LYS A 49 3.08 -3.26 -17.34
C LYS A 49 2.80 -2.34 -16.16
N THR A 50 3.82 -1.89 -15.43
CA THR A 50 3.69 -0.91 -14.33
C THR A 50 3.03 0.38 -14.80
N GLN A 51 3.43 0.92 -15.95
CA GLN A 51 2.83 2.13 -16.52
C GLN A 51 1.35 1.94 -16.85
N SER A 52 1.01 0.81 -17.48
CA SER A 52 -0.38 0.47 -17.79
C SER A 52 -1.24 0.30 -16.52
N LEU A 53 -0.68 -0.33 -15.49
CA LEU A 53 -1.34 -0.50 -14.19
C LEU A 53 -1.56 0.85 -13.50
N ALA A 54 -0.52 1.69 -13.44
CA ALA A 54 -0.57 3.01 -12.83
C ALA A 54 -1.63 3.91 -13.49
N ALA A 55 -1.71 3.88 -14.82
CA ALA A 55 -2.77 4.56 -15.57
C ALA A 55 -4.16 4.01 -15.24
N LEU A 56 -4.31 2.68 -15.17
CA LEU A 56 -5.60 2.03 -14.86
C LEU A 56 -6.11 2.38 -13.45
N ILE A 57 -5.22 2.41 -12.46
CA ILE A 57 -5.58 2.68 -11.05
C ILE A 57 -5.45 4.18 -10.69
N ASN A 58 -5.23 5.04 -11.69
CA ASN A 58 -5.10 6.50 -11.57
C ASN A 58 -4.12 6.95 -10.47
N ILE A 59 -2.87 6.51 -10.58
CA ILE A 59 -1.76 6.94 -9.72
C ILE A 59 -0.55 7.32 -10.57
N ARG A 60 0.12 8.41 -10.23
CA ARG A 60 1.32 8.89 -10.90
C ARG A 60 2.53 8.15 -10.39
N LEU A 61 3.34 7.63 -11.31
CA LEU A 61 4.66 7.08 -11.02
C LEU A 61 5.64 8.20 -10.65
N PRO A 62 6.72 7.90 -9.90
CA PRO A 62 7.68 8.91 -9.47
C PRO A 62 8.23 9.75 -10.64
N CYS A 63 8.58 9.13 -11.76
CA CYS A 63 9.07 9.78 -12.96
C CYS A 63 8.06 10.74 -13.62
N GLN A 64 6.78 10.60 -13.31
CA GLN A 64 5.73 11.47 -13.83
C GLN A 64 5.56 12.72 -12.96
N GLN A 65 5.96 12.70 -11.68
CA GLN A 65 5.66 13.78 -10.72
C GLN A 65 6.39 15.10 -11.02
N ASP A 66 7.45 15.07 -11.84
CA ASP A 66 8.29 16.24 -12.19
C ASP A 66 7.88 17.02 -13.45
N THR A 67 6.68 16.78 -13.99
CA THR A 67 6.19 17.63 -15.09
C THR A 67 5.48 18.86 -14.52
N ALA A 68 6.24 19.96 -14.37
CA ALA A 68 5.67 21.30 -14.32
C ALA A 68 4.57 21.44 -15.41
N PRO A 69 3.45 22.13 -15.14
CA PRO A 69 2.33 22.17 -16.06
C PRO A 69 2.79 22.67 -17.43
N ILE A 70 2.65 21.83 -18.46
CA ILE A 70 2.86 22.21 -19.86
C ILE A 70 1.69 23.11 -20.27
N PHE A 71 1.77 24.39 -19.89
CA PHE A 71 1.23 25.47 -20.70
C PHE A 71 2.34 25.89 -21.67
N GLN A 72 2.63 25.04 -22.67
CA GLN A 72 3.52 25.40 -23.77
C GLN A 72 2.68 25.88 -24.95
N TYR A 73 2.34 27.16 -24.91
CA TYR A 73 2.34 28.00 -26.11
C TYR A 73 3.26 29.17 -25.79
N THR A 74 4.55 29.00 -26.04
CA THR A 74 5.48 30.06 -26.48
C THR A 74 6.85 29.44 -26.74
N GLU A 75 7.42 29.86 -27.86
CA GLU A 75 8.66 29.41 -28.47
C GLU A 75 9.89 29.62 -27.57
N SER A 76 10.82 28.65 -27.65
CA SER A 76 12.29 28.77 -27.53
C SER A 76 12.92 29.64 -26.43
N THR A 77 13.77 29.02 -25.59
CA THR A 77 15.25 29.20 -25.58
C THR A 77 15.88 28.84 -24.21
N SER A 78 16.92 28.00 -24.27
CA SER A 78 18.05 27.83 -23.33
C SER A 78 17.86 27.19 -21.94
N SER A 79 18.45 25.98 -21.86
CA SER A 79 19.37 25.48 -20.83
C SER A 79 19.49 26.23 -19.50
N ASN A 80 19.29 25.50 -18.39
CA ASN A 80 20.28 25.49 -17.32
C ASN A 80 20.24 24.20 -16.51
N ASN A 81 21.44 23.61 -16.40
CA ASN A 81 21.78 22.47 -15.60
C ASN A 81 21.82 22.93 -14.13
N SER A 82 20.91 22.45 -13.30
CA SER A 82 21.02 22.59 -11.84
C SER A 82 20.43 21.38 -11.13
N ASN A 83 21.36 20.58 -10.60
CA ASN A 83 21.19 19.64 -9.49
C ASN A 83 20.10 18.57 -9.64
N SER A 84 20.45 17.47 -10.31
CA SER A 84 19.76 16.18 -10.20
C SER A 84 19.89 15.52 -8.81
N GLU A 85 20.67 16.11 -7.89
CA GLU A 85 20.97 15.54 -6.57
C GLU A 85 19.95 15.92 -5.46
N LEU A 86 18.93 16.72 -5.79
CA LEU A 86 17.80 17.05 -4.90
C LEU A 86 16.46 16.39 -5.34
N ARG A 87 16.50 15.46 -6.31
CA ARG A 87 15.30 14.96 -7.02
C ARG A 87 14.73 13.62 -6.55
N LEU A 88 15.14 13.14 -5.38
CA LEU A 88 14.40 12.10 -4.68
C LEU A 88 13.60 12.78 -3.55
N GLY A 89 12.54 13.51 -3.92
CA GLY A 89 11.45 13.68 -2.97
C GLY A 89 11.11 12.28 -2.46
N SER A 90 11.08 12.08 -1.13
CA SER A 90 10.99 10.74 -0.53
C SER A 90 9.83 9.97 -1.16
N VAL A 91 10.14 9.03 -2.06
CA VAL A 91 9.11 8.27 -2.77
C VAL A 91 8.39 7.43 -1.73
N SER A 92 7.12 7.75 -1.50
CA SER A 92 6.34 7.08 -0.49
C SER A 92 5.66 5.86 -1.09
N LEU A 93 6.23 4.66 -0.86
CA LEU A 93 5.64 3.41 -1.34
C LEU A 93 4.24 3.16 -0.79
N ILE A 94 3.90 3.76 0.37
CA ILE A 94 2.58 3.61 0.99
C ILE A 94 1.45 4.11 0.08
N ALA A 95 1.67 5.17 -0.72
CA ALA A 95 0.64 5.69 -1.62
C ALA A 95 0.27 4.64 -2.70
N TYR A 96 1.29 3.93 -3.21
CA TYR A 96 1.11 2.86 -4.19
C TYR A 96 0.47 1.63 -3.54
N ILE A 97 0.94 1.20 -2.36
CA ILE A 97 0.35 0.08 -1.61
C ILE A 97 -1.13 0.34 -1.34
N ARG A 98 -1.47 1.53 -0.82
CA ARG A 98 -2.85 1.96 -0.58
C ARG A 98 -3.70 1.85 -1.83
N ARG A 99 -3.19 2.34 -2.96
CA ARG A 99 -3.92 2.28 -4.23
C ARG A 99 -4.12 0.84 -4.70
N LEU A 100 -3.09 -0.01 -4.61
CA LEU A 100 -3.19 -1.41 -5.01
C LEU A 100 -4.21 -2.17 -4.17
N VAL A 101 -4.22 -1.97 -2.85
CA VAL A 101 -5.15 -2.63 -1.92
C VAL A 101 -6.58 -2.19 -2.22
N VAL A 102 -6.83 -0.89 -2.36
CA VAL A 102 -8.20 -0.36 -2.54
C VAL A 102 -8.81 -0.76 -3.89
N THR A 103 -7.98 -0.98 -4.91
CA THR A 103 -8.38 -1.49 -6.24
C THR A 103 -8.31 -3.02 -6.35
N ALA A 104 -7.90 -3.73 -5.29
CA ALA A 104 -7.67 -5.18 -5.24
C ALA A 104 -6.75 -5.71 -6.37
N THR A 105 -5.68 -4.95 -6.65
CA THR A 105 -4.63 -5.29 -7.63
C THR A 105 -3.31 -5.68 -6.95
N ASP A 106 -3.32 -5.84 -5.63
CA ASP A 106 -2.20 -6.19 -4.75
C ASP A 106 -1.86 -7.70 -4.75
N THR A 107 -1.83 -8.32 -5.93
CA THR A 107 -1.44 -9.74 -6.04
C THR A 107 0.06 -9.93 -5.79
N PRO A 108 0.53 -11.08 -5.29
CA PRO A 108 1.96 -11.33 -5.09
C PRO A 108 2.83 -11.05 -6.32
N ALA A 109 2.31 -11.37 -7.52
CA ALA A 109 3.00 -11.09 -8.78
C ALA A 109 3.16 -9.58 -9.03
N VAL A 110 2.11 -8.80 -8.79
CA VAL A 110 2.15 -7.33 -8.92
C VAL A 110 3.08 -6.72 -7.87
N MET A 111 3.02 -7.20 -6.63
CA MET A 111 3.89 -6.73 -5.55
C MET A 111 5.36 -6.99 -5.85
N GLN A 112 5.70 -8.19 -6.35
CA GLN A 112 7.06 -8.52 -6.77
C GLN A 112 7.51 -7.70 -7.98
N GLU A 113 6.65 -7.49 -8.97
CA GLU A 113 6.96 -6.67 -10.14
C GLU A 113 7.29 -5.22 -9.75
N LEU A 114 6.53 -4.65 -8.82
CA LEU A 114 6.69 -3.26 -8.38
C LEU A 114 7.83 -3.06 -7.39
N PHE A 115 8.06 -4.01 -6.47
CA PHE A 115 8.93 -3.79 -5.31
C PHE A 115 10.12 -4.77 -5.22
N GLY A 116 10.28 -5.65 -6.20
CA GLY A 116 11.39 -6.58 -6.31
C GLY A 116 11.16 -7.91 -5.59
N GLU A 117 12.13 -8.83 -5.68
CA GLU A 117 12.00 -10.19 -5.14
C GLU A 117 11.81 -10.23 -3.62
N ASN A 118 12.46 -9.31 -2.90
CA ASN A 118 12.41 -9.23 -1.44
C ASN A 118 11.26 -8.36 -0.91
N TRP A 119 10.25 -8.07 -1.74
CA TRP A 119 9.13 -7.19 -1.37
C TRP A 119 8.42 -7.65 -0.09
N PHE A 120 8.36 -8.96 0.15
CA PHE A 120 7.68 -9.52 1.32
C PHE A 120 8.35 -9.08 2.64
N ALA A 121 9.68 -9.04 2.69
CA ALA A 121 10.40 -8.54 3.86
C ALA A 121 10.46 -7.00 3.90
N GLY A 122 10.46 -6.33 2.75
CA GLY A 122 10.54 -4.88 2.65
C GLY A 122 9.20 -4.15 2.82
N VAL A 123 8.24 -4.36 1.91
CA VAL A 123 6.93 -3.70 1.96
C VAL A 123 5.82 -4.58 2.54
N GLY A 124 6.06 -5.88 2.75
CA GLY A 124 5.06 -6.82 3.27
C GLY A 124 4.38 -6.35 4.57
N PRO A 125 5.11 -5.86 5.60
CA PRO A 125 4.47 -5.34 6.81
C PRO A 125 3.51 -4.16 6.54
N LEU A 126 3.87 -3.28 5.61
CA LEU A 126 3.04 -2.14 5.21
C LEU A 126 1.80 -2.60 4.43
N HIS A 127 1.99 -3.57 3.53
CA HIS A 127 0.92 -4.18 2.73
C HIS A 127 -0.11 -4.90 3.62
N SER A 128 0.34 -5.78 4.51
CA SER A 128 -0.52 -6.49 5.47
C SER A 128 -1.31 -5.52 6.35
N GLN A 129 -0.63 -4.49 6.89
CA GLN A 129 -1.30 -3.49 7.71
C GLN A 129 -2.35 -2.70 6.93
N GLU A 130 -2.05 -2.35 5.67
CA GLU A 130 -2.96 -1.59 4.82
C GLU A 130 -4.21 -2.41 4.43
N ARG A 131 -4.08 -3.71 4.21
CA ARG A 131 -5.22 -4.61 3.96
C ARG A 131 -6.18 -4.65 5.15
N VAL A 132 -5.66 -4.70 6.37
CA VAL A 132 -6.45 -4.60 7.60
C VAL A 132 -7.12 -3.22 7.73
N ASN A 133 -6.37 -2.14 7.45
CA ASN A 133 -6.90 -0.78 7.48
C ASN A 133 -8.05 -0.58 6.48
N TYR A 134 -7.95 -1.19 5.30
CA TYR A 134 -8.99 -1.13 4.28
C TYR A 134 -10.29 -1.79 4.75
N LEU A 135 -10.20 -2.99 5.33
CA LEU A 135 -11.34 -3.69 5.91
C LEU A 135 -11.99 -2.86 7.02
N PHE A 136 -11.18 -2.27 7.90
CA PHE A 136 -11.65 -1.36 8.95
C PHE A 136 -12.38 -0.15 8.38
N ALA A 137 -11.80 0.53 7.39
CA ALA A 137 -12.39 1.72 6.76
C ALA A 137 -13.71 1.39 6.03
N ALA A 138 -13.77 0.25 5.34
CA ALA A 138 -14.96 -0.23 4.65
C ALA A 138 -16.10 -0.57 5.62
N LYS A 139 -15.78 -1.25 6.73
CA LYS A 139 -16.74 -1.65 7.76
C LYS A 139 -17.32 -0.46 8.54
N SER A 140 -16.47 0.53 8.85
CA SER A 140 -16.79 1.65 9.73
C SER A 140 -17.52 2.81 9.04
N GLY A 141 -16.99 3.24 7.89
CA GLY A 141 -17.45 4.44 7.19
C GLY A 141 -18.35 4.16 5.99
N GLY A 142 -18.39 2.91 5.53
CA GLY A 142 -19.02 2.52 4.27
C GLY A 142 -18.21 2.96 3.05
N TRP A 143 -18.51 2.35 1.89
CA TRP A 143 -17.70 2.45 0.68
C TRP A 143 -17.39 3.87 0.20
N LEU A 144 -18.36 4.80 0.28
CA LEU A 144 -18.14 6.17 -0.21
C LEU A 144 -17.07 6.90 0.61
N LYS A 145 -17.13 6.82 1.95
CA LYS A 145 -16.11 7.42 2.82
C LYS A 145 -14.77 6.72 2.66
N THR A 146 -14.78 5.39 2.52
CA THR A 146 -13.57 4.62 2.22
C THR A 146 -12.91 5.14 0.95
N LYS A 147 -13.67 5.36 -0.13
CA LYS A 147 -13.11 5.92 -1.38
C LYS A 147 -12.34 7.21 -1.13
N THR A 148 -12.97 8.16 -0.43
CA THR A 148 -12.39 9.47 -0.12
C THR A 148 -11.11 9.35 0.71
N HIS A 149 -11.03 8.39 1.64
CA HIS A 149 -9.81 8.13 2.42
C HIS A 149 -8.61 7.63 1.61
N TYR A 150 -8.84 7.14 0.39
CA TYR A 150 -7.79 6.61 -0.51
C TYR A 150 -7.53 7.51 -1.74
N ASP A 151 -8.28 8.61 -1.89
CA ASP A 151 -7.98 9.62 -2.89
C ASP A 151 -6.68 10.35 -2.49
N VAL A 152 -5.79 10.58 -3.45
CA VAL A 152 -4.55 11.34 -3.27
C VAL A 152 -4.74 12.69 -3.94
N ALA A 153 -4.68 13.76 -3.15
CA ALA A 153 -4.89 15.11 -3.65
C ALA A 153 -3.71 15.54 -4.57
N PRO A 154 -3.95 16.36 -5.60
CA PRO A 154 -5.25 16.98 -5.95
C PRO A 154 -6.05 16.27 -7.07
N TYR A 155 -5.47 15.32 -7.83
CA TYR A 155 -6.12 14.72 -9.01
C TYR A 155 -6.08 13.18 -9.06
N GLU A 156 -5.40 12.53 -8.14
CA GLU A 156 -5.27 11.06 -8.10
C GLU A 156 -6.43 10.45 -7.30
N THR A 157 -7.65 10.54 -7.82
CA THR A 157 -8.82 9.89 -7.21
C THR A 157 -8.82 8.39 -7.50
N VAL A 158 -9.24 7.58 -6.54
CA VAL A 158 -9.48 6.14 -6.73
C VAL A 158 -10.52 5.95 -7.84
N PRO A 159 -10.21 5.24 -8.93
CA PRO A 159 -11.13 5.12 -10.06
C PRO A 159 -12.30 4.17 -9.76
N PHE A 160 -12.06 3.13 -8.97
CA PHE A 160 -13.07 2.18 -8.52
C PHE A 160 -12.62 1.48 -7.24
N LEU A 161 -13.58 1.05 -6.42
CA LEU A 161 -13.34 0.25 -5.22
C LEU A 161 -13.61 -1.22 -5.51
N ARG A 162 -12.82 -2.12 -4.92
CA ARG A 162 -13.10 -3.56 -4.98
C ARG A 162 -13.04 -4.17 -3.58
N PRO A 163 -13.89 -5.16 -3.26
CA PRO A 163 -13.67 -6.00 -2.09
C PRO A 163 -12.26 -6.56 -2.09
N LEU A 164 -11.68 -6.70 -0.90
CA LEU A 164 -10.33 -7.22 -0.75
C LEU A 164 -10.24 -8.60 -1.42
N ARG A 165 -9.18 -8.82 -2.21
CA ARG A 165 -8.99 -10.09 -2.90
C ARG A 165 -8.45 -11.14 -1.93
N ASP A 166 -9.08 -12.32 -1.96
CA ASP A 166 -8.70 -13.52 -1.22
C ASP A 166 -8.32 -13.20 0.25
N PRO A 167 -9.20 -12.53 1.02
CA PRO A 167 -8.89 -12.12 2.38
C PRO A 167 -8.67 -13.38 3.23
N GLN A 168 -7.53 -13.44 3.91
CA GLN A 168 -7.25 -14.56 4.80
C GLN A 168 -8.12 -14.44 6.06
N GLU A 169 -8.48 -15.58 6.67
CA GLU A 169 -9.32 -15.58 7.86
C GLU A 169 -8.67 -14.80 9.01
N GLU A 170 -7.33 -14.88 9.10
CA GLU A 170 -6.53 -14.12 10.06
C GLU A 170 -6.65 -12.61 9.84
N GLU A 171 -6.72 -12.14 8.59
CA GLU A 171 -6.88 -10.71 8.27
C GLU A 171 -8.27 -10.21 8.68
N LEU A 172 -9.30 -11.03 8.44
CA LEU A 172 -10.67 -10.74 8.86
C LEU A 172 -10.77 -10.68 10.39
N ARG A 173 -10.23 -11.70 11.09
CA ARG A 173 -10.19 -11.74 12.56
C ARG A 173 -9.42 -10.56 13.15
N ALA A 174 -8.27 -10.20 12.57
CA ALA A 174 -7.47 -9.06 13.01
C ALA A 174 -8.21 -7.72 12.80
N ALA A 175 -8.86 -7.55 11.65
CA ALA A 175 -9.69 -6.37 11.38
C ALA A 175 -10.87 -6.28 12.36
N ASP A 176 -11.56 -7.38 12.65
CA ASP A 176 -12.67 -7.43 13.60
C ASP A 176 -12.24 -7.18 15.05
N ALA A 177 -11.10 -7.73 15.47
CA ALA A 177 -10.54 -7.49 16.79
C ALA A 177 -10.14 -6.01 16.96
N ARG A 178 -9.50 -5.42 15.94
CA ARG A 178 -9.10 -4.00 15.95
C ARG A 178 -10.31 -3.07 15.91
N TRP A 179 -11.34 -3.43 15.15
CA TRP A 179 -12.64 -2.77 15.17
C TRP A 179 -13.27 -2.79 16.56
N SER A 180 -13.30 -3.97 17.20
CA SER A 180 -13.87 -4.14 18.54
C SER A 180 -13.10 -3.36 19.61
N GLN A 181 -11.77 -3.35 19.53
CA GLN A 181 -10.91 -2.55 20.41
C GLN A 181 -11.16 -1.04 20.25
N TRP A 182 -11.31 -0.58 19.00
CA TRP A 182 -11.54 0.83 18.73
C TRP A 182 -12.93 1.28 19.22
N LEU A 183 -13.98 0.48 19.00
CA LEU A 183 -15.30 0.72 19.59
C LEU A 183 -15.25 0.75 21.11
N ALA A 184 -14.47 -0.14 21.74
CA ALA A 184 -14.26 -0.12 23.18
C ALA A 184 -13.52 1.15 23.66
N MET A 185 -12.56 1.66 22.88
CA MET A 185 -11.92 2.95 23.16
C MET A 185 -12.86 4.13 22.99
N GLU A 186 -13.72 4.12 21.97
CA GLU A 186 -14.77 5.14 21.79
C GLU A 186 -15.75 5.14 22.97
N ASP A 187 -16.18 3.95 23.42
CA ASP A 187 -17.00 3.77 24.63
C ASP A 187 -16.30 4.29 25.90
N TRP A 188 -14.97 4.12 26.00
CA TRP A 188 -14.17 4.66 27.11
C TRP A 188 -13.87 6.16 27.01
N MET A 189 -14.06 6.80 25.87
CA MET A 189 -13.84 8.24 25.73
C MET A 189 -15.15 9.03 25.75
N VAL A 190 -16.26 8.42 25.35
CA VAL A 190 -17.53 9.10 25.06
C VAL A 190 -18.76 8.39 25.66
N GLY A 191 -18.61 7.20 26.26
CA GLY A 191 -19.69 6.46 26.91
C GLY A 191 -19.66 6.52 28.45
N PRO A 192 -20.52 5.75 29.15
CA PRO A 192 -20.64 5.72 30.64
C PRO A 192 -19.35 5.35 31.39
N ARG A 193 -18.32 4.92 30.65
CA ARG A 193 -16.99 4.56 31.15
C ARG A 193 -15.96 5.66 30.86
N SER A 194 -16.39 6.82 30.38
CA SER A 194 -15.54 7.97 30.13
C SER A 194 -14.96 8.49 31.43
N PRO A 195 -13.63 8.75 31.52
CA PRO A 195 -13.03 9.39 32.68
C PRO A 195 -13.47 10.86 32.85
N PHE A 196 -14.23 11.39 31.87
CA PHE A 196 -14.70 12.77 31.84
C PHE A 196 -16.21 12.93 32.09
N GLU A 197 -16.97 11.83 32.21
CA GLU A 197 -18.34 11.90 32.77
C GLU A 197 -18.24 11.92 34.30
N GLU A 198 -18.15 13.12 34.86
CA GLU A 198 -18.27 13.32 36.30
C GLU A 198 -19.71 13.02 36.75
N ALA A 199 -19.79 12.33 37.89
CA ALA A 199 -21.01 12.01 38.60
C ALA A 199 -21.72 13.29 39.09
N ASP A 200 -22.85 13.62 38.48
CA ASP A 200 -23.88 14.45 39.11
C ASP A 200 -24.80 13.62 40.02
#